data_AF-A0A3C0BBX9-F1
#
_entry.id   AF-A0A3C0BBX9-F1
#
_cell.length_a   1.000
_cell.length_b   1.000
_cell.length_c   1.000
_cell.angle_alpha   90.00
_cell.angle_beta   90.00
_cell.angle_gamma   90.00
#
_symmetry.space_group_name_H-M   'P 1'
#
loop_
_entity.id
_entity.type
_entity.pdbx_description
1 polymer ?
#
loop_
_entity_poly.entity_id
_entity_poly.type
_entity_poly.pdbx_seq_one_letter_code
_entity_poly.pdbx_strand_id
1 'polypeptide(L)'
;MVKAEGDISFIEPKILRYAGKADIPQLMFQYSKEHGYHVGCGVKSMESDPDKKAELKMADAWKVCEKIFSGPNSYSRQKAIKQIMIKKACQERTAAGIFALMNADEMILKGEDDNYRLNKQYSNALQ
;
A
#
# COMPACT_ATOMS: atom_id res chain seq x y z
N MET A 1 25.36 -16.33 0.93
CA MET A 1 25.34 -16.85 -0.46
C MET A 1 24.86 -15.71 -1.33
N VAL A 2 25.49 -15.48 -2.48
CA VAL A 2 25.03 -14.45 -3.41
C VAL A 2 24.01 -15.10 -4.36
N LYS A 3 22.82 -14.51 -4.48
CA LYS A 3 21.82 -14.88 -5.49
C LYS A 3 21.65 -13.74 -6.47
N ALA A 4 21.34 -14.05 -7.72
CA ALA A 4 21.04 -13.07 -8.75
C ALA A 4 19.58 -13.20 -9.20
N GLU A 5 18.86 -12.09 -9.27
CA GLU A 5 17.56 -11.97 -9.94
C GLU A 5 17.71 -10.87 -11.01
N GLY A 6 17.86 -11.26 -12.28
CA GLY A 6 18.16 -10.32 -13.37
C GLY A 6 19.51 -9.61 -13.17
N ASP A 7 19.49 -8.28 -13.22
CA ASP A 7 20.68 -7.43 -13.05
C ASP A 7 21.03 -7.14 -11.57
N ILE A 8 20.25 -7.66 -10.62
CA ILE A 8 20.40 -7.39 -9.19
C ILE A 8 20.91 -8.63 -8.47
N SER A 9 21.95 -8.45 -7.67
CA SER A 9 22.53 -9.45 -6.79
C SER A 9 22.15 -9.19 -5.33
N PHE A 10 21.89 -10.25 -4.57
CA PHE A 10 21.45 -10.20 -3.18
C PHE A 10 22.36 -11.03 -2.30
N ILE A 11 22.65 -10.54 -1.09
CA ILE A 11 23.33 -11.33 -0.06
C ILE A 11 22.28 -12.02 0.82
N GLU A 12 22.28 -13.35 0.79
CA GLU A 12 21.47 -14.17 1.71
C GLU A 12 22.32 -14.80 2.83
N PRO A 13 21.85 -14.76 4.09
CA PRO A 13 22.47 -15.50 5.18
C PRO A 13 22.36 -17.02 4.95
N LYS A 14 23.46 -17.75 5.16
CA LYS A 14 23.53 -19.20 4.87
C LYS A 14 22.85 -20.04 5.95
N ILE A 15 23.03 -19.67 7.22
CA ILE A 15 22.45 -20.34 8.39
C ILE A 15 22.05 -19.25 9.38
N LEU A 16 20.83 -19.33 9.89
CA LEU A 16 20.32 -18.49 10.96
C LEU A 16 19.91 -19.40 12.12
N ARG A 17 20.32 -19.07 13.35
CA ARG A 17 20.08 -19.92 14.53
C ARG A 17 18.67 -19.74 15.11
N TYR A 18 18.13 -18.52 15.04
CA TYR A 18 16.87 -18.14 15.71
C TYR A 18 15.95 -17.26 14.86
N ALA A 19 16.30 -17.01 13.59
CA ALA A 19 15.57 -16.11 12.71
C ALA A 19 15.28 -16.79 11.36
N GLY A 20 14.15 -16.47 10.75
CA GLY A 20 13.81 -16.82 9.38
C GLY A 20 14.56 -15.94 8.37
N LYS A 21 14.69 -16.41 7.13
CA LYS A 21 15.36 -15.66 6.05
C LYS A 21 14.71 -14.31 5.76
N ALA A 22 13.41 -14.18 6.03
CA ALA A 22 12.65 -12.94 5.83
C ALA A 22 12.85 -11.90 6.97
N ASP A 23 13.47 -12.31 8.09
CA ASP A 23 13.69 -11.42 9.24
C ASP A 23 14.96 -10.57 9.09
N ILE A 24 15.81 -10.88 8.10
CA ILE A 24 17.02 -10.12 7.80
C ILE A 24 16.83 -9.39 6.47
N PRO A 25 16.97 -8.04 6.46
CA PRO A 25 16.92 -7.27 5.23
C PRO A 25 17.98 -7.76 4.24
N GLN A 26 17.58 -8.04 2.99
CA GLN A 26 18.53 -8.50 1.99
C GLN A 26 19.22 -7.30 1.34
N LEU A 27 20.53 -7.20 1.47
CA LEU A 27 21.32 -6.15 0.80
C LEU A 27 21.34 -6.41 -0.70
N MET A 28 21.00 -5.39 -1.48
CA MET A 28 20.91 -5.43 -2.94
C MET A 28 22.11 -4.71 -3.57
N PHE A 29 22.66 -5.32 -4.60
CA PHE A 29 23.80 -4.81 -5.35
C PHE A 29 23.54 -4.91 -6.84
N GLN A 30 24.02 -3.93 -7.62
CA GLN A 30 23.95 -3.96 -9.08
C GLN A 30 25.31 -3.58 -9.67
N TYR A 31 25.68 -4.21 -10.78
CA TYR A 31 26.89 -3.85 -11.50
C TYR A 31 26.74 -2.48 -12.17
N SER A 32 27.59 -1.51 -11.81
CA SER A 32 27.65 -0.20 -12.44
C SER A 32 28.72 -0.18 -13.53
N LYS A 33 28.32 0.04 -14.79
CA LYS A 33 29.25 0.16 -15.92
C LYS A 33 30.16 1.37 -15.79
N GLU A 34 29.67 2.44 -15.16
CA GLU A 34 30.43 3.68 -14.93
C GLU A 34 31.58 3.44 -13.94
N HIS A 35 31.34 2.64 -12.91
CA HIS A 35 32.31 2.43 -11.83
C HIS A 35 33.15 1.16 -12.02
N GLY A 36 32.69 0.21 -12.84
CA GLY A 36 33.38 -1.06 -13.11
C GLY A 36 33.21 -2.12 -12.01
N TYR A 37 32.40 -1.85 -10.99
CA TYR A 37 32.12 -2.76 -9.86
C TYR A 37 30.66 -2.69 -9.39
N HIS A 38 30.29 -3.59 -8.47
CA HIS A 38 28.94 -3.64 -7.89
C HIS A 38 28.73 -2.52 -6.87
N VAL A 39 27.69 -1.71 -7.08
CA VAL A 39 27.27 -0.65 -6.15
C VAL A 39 26.02 -1.07 -5.39
N GLY A 40 25.88 -0.63 -4.14
CA GLY A 40 24.68 -0.88 -3.35
C GLY A 40 23.47 -0.17 -3.94
N CYS A 41 22.39 -0.89 -4.22
CA CYS A 41 21.15 -0.34 -4.78
C CYS A 41 19.96 -0.40 -3.81
N GLY A 42 20.22 -0.69 -2.53
CA GLY A 42 19.24 -0.62 -1.46
C GLY A 42 19.12 -1.92 -0.67
N VAL A 43 18.00 -2.07 0.01
CA VAL A 43 17.69 -3.22 0.85
C VAL A 43 16.32 -3.75 0.47
N LYS A 44 16.20 -5.05 0.18
CA LYS A 44 14.92 -5.72 -0.03
C LYS A 44 14.24 -5.82 1.35
N SER A 45 13.39 -4.86 1.67
CA SER A 45 12.52 -4.92 2.85
C SER A 45 11.32 -5.81 2.57
N MET A 46 10.61 -6.29 3.59
CA MET A 46 9.31 -6.99 3.44
C MET A 46 8.28 -6.19 2.60
N GLU A 47 8.48 -4.88 2.41
CA GLU A 47 7.64 -3.98 1.61
C GLU A 47 7.91 -4.06 0.09
N SER A 48 8.83 -4.92 -0.34
CA SER A 48 9.17 -5.15 -1.75
C SER A 48 8.33 -6.23 -2.43
N ASP A 49 7.46 -6.92 -1.68
CA ASP A 49 6.46 -7.83 -2.20
C ASP A 49 5.26 -7.02 -2.71
N PRO A 50 5.00 -6.98 -4.03
CA PRO A 50 3.95 -6.14 -4.62
C PRO A 50 2.55 -6.49 -4.10
N ASP A 51 2.30 -7.75 -3.75
CA ASP A 51 1.00 -8.21 -3.26
C ASP A 51 0.76 -7.71 -1.83
N LYS A 52 1.76 -7.84 -0.95
CA LYS A 52 1.68 -7.26 0.40
C LYS A 52 1.57 -5.74 0.39
N LYS A 53 2.19 -5.07 -0.57
CA LYS A 53 2.09 -3.62 -0.73
C LYS A 53 0.68 -3.20 -1.16
N ALA A 54 0.03 -3.99 -2.00
CA ALA A 54 -1.37 -3.78 -2.36
C ALA A 54 -2.28 -3.99 -1.14
N GLU A 55 -2.11 -5.09 -0.40
CA GLU A 55 -2.87 -5.36 0.82
C GLU A 55 -2.74 -4.24 1.86
N LEU A 56 -1.51 -3.76 2.12
CA LEU A 56 -1.27 -2.66 3.06
C LEU A 56 -1.97 -1.37 2.61
N LYS A 57 -1.98 -1.07 1.31
CA LYS A 57 -2.70 0.09 0.75
C LYS A 57 -4.21 -0.07 0.92
N MET A 58 -4.74 -1.26 0.69
CA MET A 58 -6.18 -1.54 0.86
C MET A 58 -6.60 -1.42 2.32
N ALA A 59 -5.83 -2.01 3.24
CA ALA A 59 -6.08 -1.91 4.68
C ALA A 59 -6.01 -0.45 5.17
N ASP A 60 -5.06 0.33 4.66
CA ASP A 60 -4.94 1.75 4.97
C ASP A 60 -6.10 2.59 4.39
N ALA A 61 -6.52 2.29 3.16
CA ALA A 61 -7.70 2.91 2.56
C ALA A 61 -8.98 2.57 3.33
N TRP A 62 -9.16 1.32 3.76
CA TRP A 62 -10.30 0.91 4.59
C TRP A 62 -10.36 1.70 5.91
N LYS A 63 -9.23 1.84 6.62
CA LYS A 63 -9.16 2.65 7.85
C LYS A 63 -9.58 4.10 7.63
N VAL A 64 -9.23 4.68 6.48
CA VAL A 64 -9.64 6.04 6.12
C VAL A 64 -11.13 6.07 5.77
N CYS A 65 -11.62 5.04 5.07
CA CYS A 65 -13.01 4.88 4.69
C CYS A 65 -13.92 4.88 5.93
N GLU A 66 -13.64 4.02 6.91
CA GLU A 66 -14.40 3.93 8.16
C GLU A 66 -14.39 5.26 8.94
N LYS A 67 -13.25 5.95 8.99
CA LYS A 67 -13.15 7.24 9.69
C LYS A 67 -13.97 8.36 9.05
N ILE A 68 -14.26 8.26 7.76
CA ILE A 68 -14.98 9.30 7.01
C ILE A 68 -16.46 8.93 6.90
N PHE A 69 -16.76 7.72 6.46
CA PHE A 69 -18.10 7.26 6.10
C PHE A 69 -18.80 6.42 7.20
N SER A 70 -18.23 6.32 8.40
CA SER A 70 -18.92 5.67 9.53
C SER A 70 -20.22 6.38 9.91
N GLY A 71 -21.18 5.60 10.41
CA GLY A 71 -22.47 6.10 10.88
C GLY A 71 -23.36 6.61 9.73
N PRO A 72 -24.08 7.74 9.92
CA PRO A 72 -24.98 8.29 8.91
C PRO A 72 -24.27 9.18 7.87
N ASN A 73 -22.94 9.25 7.89
CA ASN A 73 -22.18 10.17 7.06
C ASN A 73 -22.27 9.78 5.57
N SER A 74 -22.62 10.76 4.75
CA SER A 74 -22.59 10.63 3.30
C SER A 74 -22.08 11.93 2.66
N TYR A 75 -21.30 11.79 1.59
CA TYR A 75 -20.64 12.93 0.96
C TYR A 75 -20.65 12.84 -0.55
N SER A 76 -20.86 13.98 -1.22
CA SER A 76 -20.57 14.10 -2.64
C SER A 76 -19.09 13.88 -2.91
N ARG A 77 -18.73 13.52 -4.15
CA ARG A 77 -17.34 13.21 -4.54
C ARG A 77 -16.34 14.28 -4.08
N GLN A 78 -16.64 15.56 -4.33
CA GLN A 78 -15.74 16.67 -3.95
C GLN A 78 -15.58 16.79 -2.42
N LYS A 79 -16.67 16.62 -1.66
CA LYS A 79 -16.61 16.64 -0.19
C LYS A 79 -15.86 15.44 0.36
N ALA A 80 -16.06 14.25 -0.21
CA ALA A 80 -15.34 13.03 0.15
C ALA A 80 -13.83 13.21 -0.03
N ILE A 81 -13.39 13.71 -1.19
CA ILE A 81 -11.96 13.98 -1.46
C ILE A 81 -11.39 14.96 -0.41
N LYS A 82 -12.11 16.04 -0.08
CA LYS A 82 -11.68 16.98 0.97
C LYS A 82 -11.58 16.30 2.35
N GLN A 83 -12.52 15.44 2.71
CA GLN A 83 -12.44 14.68 3.98
C GLN A 83 -11.23 13.74 4.01
N ILE A 84 -10.92 13.09 2.88
CA ILE A 84 -9.71 12.24 2.75
C ILE A 84 -8.45 13.09 2.92
N MET A 85 -8.36 14.26 2.28
CA MET A 85 -7.22 15.16 2.43
C MET A 85 -6.97 15.52 3.90
N ILE A 86 -8.03 15.87 4.64
CA ILE A 86 -7.95 16.24 6.06
C ILE A 86 -7.52 15.04 6.91
N LYS A 87 -8.14 13.86 6.72
CA LYS A 87 -7.85 12.67 7.53
C LYS A 87 -6.48 12.05 7.27
N LYS A 88 -5.98 12.15 6.03
CA LYS A 88 -4.67 11.62 5.62
C LYS A 88 -3.54 12.64 5.58
N ALA A 89 -3.85 13.93 5.84
CA ALA A 89 -2.93 15.04 5.66
C ALA A 89 -2.19 14.98 4.31
N CYS A 90 -2.96 14.83 3.22
CA CYS A 90 -2.42 14.62 1.88
C CYS A 90 -2.97 15.61 0.85
N GLN A 91 -2.28 15.73 -0.28
CA GLN A 91 -2.71 16.58 -1.39
C GLN A 91 -3.91 15.98 -2.14
N GLU A 92 -4.63 16.83 -2.86
CA GLU A 92 -5.86 16.46 -3.57
C GLU A 92 -5.67 15.29 -4.54
N ARG A 93 -4.56 15.25 -5.28
CA ARG A 93 -4.25 14.15 -6.20
C ARG A 93 -4.18 12.80 -5.48
N THR A 94 -3.51 12.76 -4.33
CA THR A 94 -3.39 11.55 -3.51
C THR A 94 -4.75 11.15 -2.94
N ALA A 95 -5.52 12.12 -2.42
CA ALA A 95 -6.86 11.89 -1.91
C ALA A 95 -7.84 11.37 -2.97
N ALA A 96 -7.77 11.90 -4.19
CA ALA A 96 -8.56 11.43 -5.33
C ALA A 96 -8.18 10.00 -5.74
N GLY A 97 -6.89 9.64 -5.67
CA GLY A 97 -6.43 8.27 -5.89
C GLY A 97 -6.95 7.30 -4.84
N ILE A 98 -6.94 7.69 -3.56
CA ILE A 98 -7.52 6.91 -2.47
C ILE A 98 -9.03 6.74 -2.65
N PHE A 99 -9.75 7.81 -3.01
CA PHE A 99 -11.18 7.73 -3.31
C PHE A 99 -11.47 6.78 -4.47
N ALA A 100 -10.69 6.85 -5.55
CA ALA A 100 -10.84 5.94 -6.68
C ALA A 100 -10.61 4.48 -6.29
N LEU A 101 -9.61 4.22 -5.43
CA LEU A 101 -9.36 2.89 -4.87
C LEU A 101 -10.55 2.39 -4.04
N MET A 102 -11.08 3.20 -3.12
CA MET A 102 -12.26 2.85 -2.31
C MET A 102 -13.48 2.53 -3.17
N ASN A 103 -13.67 3.27 -4.26
CA ASN A 103 -14.80 3.06 -5.16
C ASN A 103 -14.62 1.83 -6.06
N ALA A 104 -13.39 1.58 -6.54
CA ALA A 104 -13.06 0.41 -7.35
C ALA A 104 -13.17 -0.89 -6.55
N ASP A 105 -12.84 -0.84 -5.26
CA ASP A 105 -12.90 -1.97 -4.34
C ASP A 105 -14.26 -2.08 -3.61
N GLU A 106 -15.26 -1.31 -4.05
CA GLU A 106 -16.62 -1.33 -3.49
C GLU A 106 -16.71 -1.08 -1.98
N MET A 107 -15.71 -0.45 -1.37
CA MET A 107 -15.72 -0.01 0.04
C MET A 107 -16.80 1.05 0.28
N ILE A 108 -17.10 1.84 -0.76
CA ILE A 108 -18.13 2.87 -0.78
C ILE A 108 -19.10 2.65 -1.93
N LEU A 109 -20.36 3.04 -1.73
CA LEU A 109 -21.41 2.97 -2.74
C LEU A 109 -21.99 4.36 -2.98
N LYS A 110 -22.30 4.65 -4.24
CA LYS A 110 -22.99 5.87 -4.64
C LYS A 110 -24.51 5.66 -4.51
N GLY A 111 -25.16 6.50 -3.72
CA GLY A 111 -26.61 6.54 -3.61
C GLY A 111 -27.28 7.27 -4.76
N GLU A 112 -28.61 7.21 -4.82
CA GLU A 112 -29.43 7.96 -5.78
C GLU A 112 -29.32 9.49 -5.59
N ASP A 113 -28.89 9.94 -4.41
CA ASP A 113 -28.67 11.33 -4.04
C ASP A 113 -27.28 11.87 -4.45
N ASP A 114 -26.57 11.15 -5.33
CA ASP A 114 -25.19 11.44 -5.76
C ASP A 114 -24.14 11.48 -4.62
N ASN A 115 -24.50 11.04 -3.41
CA ASN A 115 -23.60 10.95 -2.28
C ASN A 115 -23.04 9.54 -2.11
N TYR A 116 -21.79 9.46 -1.66
CA TYR A 116 -21.10 8.21 -1.35
C TYR A 116 -21.28 7.86 0.12
N ARG A 117 -21.48 6.57 0.40
CA ARG A 117 -21.74 6.00 1.73
C ARG A 117 -20.93 4.73 1.90
N LEU A 118 -20.68 4.33 3.14
CA LEU A 118 -19.98 3.06 3.43
C LEU A 118 -20.79 1.86 2.91
N ASN A 119 -20.11 0.92 2.25
CA ASN A 119 -20.71 -0.36 1.89
C ASN A 119 -20.76 -1.29 3.11
N LYS A 120 -21.96 -1.56 3.63
CA LYS A 120 -22.14 -2.47 4.77
C LYS A 120 -21.80 -3.92 4.44
N GLN A 121 -21.93 -4.35 3.19
CA GLN A 121 -21.59 -5.72 2.79
C GLN A 121 -20.07 -5.94 2.81
N TYR A 122 -19.31 -4.94 2.35
CA TYR A 122 -17.85 -4.94 2.45
C TYR A 122 -17.38 -5.04 3.91
N SER A 123 -18.01 -4.27 4.82
CA SER A 123 -17.69 -4.33 6.26
C SER A 123 -17.92 -5.71 6.87
N ASN A 124 -18.88 -6.49 6.38
CA ASN A 124 -19.19 -7.82 6.92
C ASN A 124 -18.26 -8.91 6.37
N ALA A 125 -17.63 -8.68 5.21
CA ALA A 125 -16.71 -9.62 4.58
C ALA A 125 -15.29 -9.61 5.21
N LEU A 126 -14.98 -8.57 6.00
CA LEU A 126 -13.69 -8.39 6.68
C LEU A 126 -13.71 -8.79 8.17
N GLN A 127 -14.86 -9.21 8.71
CA GLN A 127 -15.01 -9.74 10.08
C GLN A 127 -14.88 -11.27 10.09
#